data_AF-A0A955BM09-F1
#
_entry.id   AF-A0A955BM09-F1
#
_cell.length_a   1.000
_cell.length_b   1.000
_cell.length_c   1.000
_cell.angle_alpha   90.00
_cell.angle_beta   90.00
_cell.angle_gamma   90.00
#
_symmetry.space_group_name_H-M   'P 1'
#
loop_
_entity.id
_entity.type
_entity.pdbx_description
1 polymer ?
#
loop_
_entity_poly.entity_id
_entity_poly.type
_entity_poly.pdbx_seq_one_letter_code
_entity_poly.pdbx_strand_id
1 'polypeptide(L)'
;MKEPLTIVLPIHNHERRLRSLVLQILELAHSIEATIEIVVVDDGSTDETYETACELARTYPQLKVFRQPIRRGLKAALETVGHRLSADAVVVHDGVSSIEVAQLKSLLQSTPGQQGAARRAGLRESAEYDSAGSRRFAAVRTLHTAMEQAHSSVSGFQWVRLMKPVVPRRRSIATPPLLASVLIPPSMPPSAMAPEL
;
A
#
# COMPACT_ATOMS: atom_id res chain seq x y z
N MET A 1 -18.54 3.63 2.09
CA MET A 1 -17.57 4.74 1.98
C MET A 1 -16.61 4.39 0.86
N LYS A 2 -16.37 5.30 -0.10
CA LYS A 2 -15.41 5.11 -1.19
C LYS A 2 -14.01 5.14 -0.57
N GLU A 3 -13.13 4.19 -0.92
CA GLU A 3 -11.75 4.20 -0.41
C GLU A 3 -11.03 5.50 -0.81
N PRO A 4 -10.19 6.08 0.06
CA PRO A 4 -9.47 7.30 -0.26
C PRO A 4 -8.47 7.07 -1.39
N LEU A 5 -8.47 7.98 -2.37
CA LEU A 5 -7.51 7.97 -3.47
C LEU A 5 -6.13 8.41 -2.96
N THR A 6 -5.13 7.54 -3.09
CA THR A 6 -3.75 7.91 -2.70
C THR A 6 -2.96 8.45 -3.89
N ILE A 7 -2.31 9.59 -3.71
CA ILE A 7 -1.43 10.25 -4.69
C ILE A 7 -0.01 10.24 -4.13
N VAL A 8 0.93 9.61 -4.83
CA VAL A 8 2.35 9.57 -4.46
C VAL A 8 3.13 10.56 -5.30
N LEU A 9 3.86 11.44 -4.63
CA LEU A 9 4.66 12.52 -5.22
C LEU A 9 6.13 12.36 -4.79
N PRO A 10 6.98 11.73 -5.62
CA PRO A 10 8.42 11.86 -5.48
C PRO A 10 8.83 13.31 -5.80
N ILE A 11 9.57 13.94 -4.92
CA ILE A 11 9.98 15.35 -5.04
C ILE A 11 11.48 15.46 -4.78
N HIS A 12 12.18 16.26 -5.58
CA HIS A 12 13.59 16.59 -5.40
C HIS A 12 13.82 18.08 -5.71
N ASN A 13 14.33 18.86 -4.75
CA ASN A 13 14.64 20.29 -4.87
C ASN A 13 13.49 21.17 -5.42
N HIS A 14 12.38 21.24 -4.69
CA HIS A 14 11.13 21.93 -5.07
C HIS A 14 10.52 22.80 -3.95
N GLU A 15 11.31 23.25 -2.97
CA GLU A 15 10.86 24.02 -1.79
C GLU A 15 9.86 25.15 -2.14
N ARG A 16 10.15 25.91 -3.21
CA ARG A 16 9.38 27.10 -3.62
C ARG A 16 8.02 26.77 -4.20
N ARG A 17 7.86 25.58 -4.77
CA ARG A 17 6.62 25.15 -5.46
C ARG A 17 5.81 24.15 -4.66
N LEU A 18 6.43 23.45 -3.70
CA LEU A 18 5.76 22.37 -2.98
C LEU A 18 4.46 22.82 -2.29
N ARG A 19 4.49 23.98 -1.62
CA ARG A 19 3.30 24.54 -0.94
C ARG A 19 2.15 24.78 -1.91
N SER A 20 2.40 25.46 -3.02
CA SER A 20 1.35 25.75 -3.99
C SER A 20 0.85 24.49 -4.70
N LEU A 21 1.72 23.52 -4.98
CA LEU A 21 1.34 22.22 -5.54
C LEU A 21 0.41 21.44 -4.61
N VAL A 22 0.76 21.30 -3.33
CA VAL A 22 -0.07 20.60 -2.34
C VAL A 22 -1.43 21.27 -2.23
N LEU A 23 -1.48 22.60 -2.13
CA LEU A 23 -2.73 23.36 -2.06
C LEU A 23 -3.63 23.13 -3.27
N GLN A 24 -3.06 23.19 -4.48
CA GLN A 24 -3.82 22.94 -5.71
C GLN A 24 -4.36 21.51 -5.80
N ILE A 25 -3.62 20.51 -5.33
CA ILE A 25 -4.10 19.12 -5.29
C ILE A 25 -5.25 18.96 -4.29
N LEU A 26 -5.14 19.60 -3.12
CA LEU A 26 -6.19 19.61 -2.11
C LEU A 26 -7.46 20.32 -2.62
N GLU A 27 -7.31 21.46 -3.27
CA GLU A 27 -8.41 22.21 -3.90
C GLU A 27 -9.07 21.40 -5.01
N LEU A 28 -8.28 20.74 -5.87
CA LEU A 28 -8.79 19.83 -6.88
C LEU A 28 -9.63 18.73 -6.24
N ALA A 29 -9.11 18.05 -5.21
CA ALA A 29 -9.84 16.99 -4.51
C ALA A 29 -11.15 17.46 -3.92
N HIS A 30 -11.16 18.65 -3.32
CA HIS A 30 -12.39 19.28 -2.83
C HIS A 30 -13.38 19.54 -3.98
N SER A 31 -12.92 20.08 -5.11
CA SER A 31 -13.78 20.40 -6.27
C SER A 31 -14.45 19.20 -6.92
N ILE A 32 -13.88 18.00 -6.78
CA ILE A 32 -14.42 16.75 -7.34
C ILE A 32 -15.00 15.83 -6.26
N GLU A 33 -15.18 16.34 -5.03
CA GLU A 33 -15.70 15.60 -3.87
C GLU A 33 -14.96 14.28 -3.60
N ALA A 34 -13.64 14.25 -3.87
CA ALA A 34 -12.81 13.08 -3.65
C ALA A 34 -12.11 13.13 -2.30
N THR A 35 -12.24 12.07 -1.51
CA THR A 35 -11.36 11.84 -0.37
C THR A 35 -9.99 11.40 -0.87
N ILE A 36 -8.94 12.14 -0.54
CA ILE A 36 -7.58 11.84 -0.98
C ILE A 36 -6.60 11.69 0.18
N GLU A 37 -5.52 10.96 -0.05
CA GLU A 37 -4.29 10.94 0.73
C GLU A 37 -3.13 11.36 -0.18
N ILE A 38 -2.30 12.30 0.26
CA ILE A 38 -1.11 12.74 -0.46
C ILE A 38 0.11 12.17 0.25
N VAL A 39 0.99 11.51 -0.48
CA VAL A 39 2.24 10.95 0.03
C VAL A 39 3.40 11.60 -0.70
N VAL A 40 4.05 12.56 -0.04
CA VAL A 40 5.28 13.18 -0.55
C VAL A 40 6.47 12.31 -0.13
N VAL A 41 7.31 11.98 -1.10
CA VAL A 41 8.58 11.29 -0.87
C VAL A 41 9.70 12.22 -1.31
N ASP A 42 10.40 12.82 -0.35
CA ASP A 42 11.61 13.59 -0.60
C ASP A 42 12.73 12.63 -1.07
N ASP A 43 13.16 12.78 -2.33
CA ASP A 43 14.15 11.95 -3.00
C ASP A 43 15.54 12.58 -2.90
N GLY A 44 16.03 12.76 -1.67
CA GLY A 44 17.37 13.29 -1.40
C GLY A 44 17.56 14.75 -1.80
N SER A 45 16.59 15.62 -1.48
CA SER A 45 16.75 17.06 -1.69
C SER A 45 17.88 17.64 -0.84
N THR A 46 18.51 18.67 -1.37
CA THR A 46 19.61 19.44 -0.75
C THR A 46 19.18 20.84 -0.33
N ASP A 47 17.93 21.21 -0.61
CA ASP A 47 17.27 22.47 -0.24
C ASP A 47 16.23 22.22 0.88
N GLU A 48 15.36 23.20 1.18
CA GLU A 48 14.37 23.13 2.26
C GLU A 48 13.09 22.34 1.89
N THR A 49 13.14 21.52 0.84
CA THR A 49 11.98 20.74 0.36
C THR A 49 11.40 19.85 1.44
N TYR A 50 12.25 19.14 2.19
CA TYR A 50 11.80 18.21 3.22
C TYR A 50 11.15 18.93 4.40
N GLU A 51 11.78 20.01 4.85
CA GLU A 51 11.32 20.87 5.93
C GLU A 51 9.96 21.47 5.57
N THR A 52 9.84 22.02 4.36
CA THR A 52 8.57 22.53 3.80
C THR A 52 7.49 21.45 3.77
N ALA A 53 7.82 20.23 3.32
CA ALA A 53 6.88 19.11 3.31
C ALA A 53 6.39 18.77 4.72
N CYS A 54 7.29 18.74 5.71
CA CYS A 54 6.96 18.43 7.09
C CYS A 54 6.05 19.49 7.72
N GLU A 55 6.28 20.77 7.43
CA GLU A 55 5.40 21.86 7.87
C GLU A 55 3.98 21.70 7.31
N LEU A 56 3.87 21.38 6.02
CA LEU A 56 2.59 21.15 5.38
C LEU A 56 1.87 19.96 6.01
N ALA A 57 2.58 18.87 6.33
CA ALA A 57 1.99 17.68 6.95
C ALA A 57 1.45 17.94 8.36
N ARG A 58 2.03 18.89 9.11
CA ARG A 58 1.47 19.35 10.39
C ARG A 58 0.14 20.09 10.21
N THR A 59 -0.04 20.73 9.06
CA THR A 59 -1.23 21.53 8.75
C THR A 59 -2.33 20.69 8.11
N TYR A 60 -1.95 19.71 7.28
CA TYR A 60 -2.87 18.89 6.48
C TYR A 60 -2.75 17.40 6.87
N PRO A 61 -3.68 16.86 7.69
CA PRO A 61 -3.61 15.47 8.17
C PRO A 61 -3.62 14.40 7.06
N GLN A 62 -4.17 14.73 5.88
CA GLN A 62 -4.13 13.84 4.72
C GLN A 62 -2.78 13.82 3.98
N LEU A 63 -1.80 14.64 4.39
CA LEU A 63 -0.45 14.65 3.81
C LEU A 63 0.52 13.86 4.68
N LYS A 64 1.18 12.86 4.08
CA LYS A 64 2.27 12.09 4.69
C LYS A 64 3.58 12.38 3.98
N VAL A 65 4.67 12.40 4.74
CA VAL A 65 6.01 12.72 4.22
C VAL A 65 6.99 11.61 4.57
N PHE A 66 7.75 11.17 3.58
CA PHE A 66 8.88 10.26 3.73
C PHE A 66 10.13 10.90 3.17
N ARG A 67 11.28 10.60 3.76
CA ARG A 67 12.58 11.09 3.30
C ARG A 67 13.48 9.96 2.87
N GLN A 68 14.12 10.15 1.73
CA GLN A 68 15.28 9.39 1.29
C GLN A 68 16.52 10.26 1.50
N PRO A 69 17.56 9.78 2.20
CA PRO A 69 18.74 10.60 2.51
C PRO A 69 19.60 10.88 1.27
N ILE A 70 19.46 10.06 0.22
CA ILE A 70 20.20 10.15 -1.03
C ILE A 70 19.18 9.93 -2.15
N ARG A 71 19.36 10.65 -3.25
CA ARG A 71 18.52 10.51 -4.44
C ARG A 71 18.62 9.09 -5.02
N ARG A 72 17.51 8.38 -5.05
CA ARG A 72 17.38 6.99 -5.52
C ARG A 72 16.26 6.80 -6.55
N GLY A 73 15.55 7.87 -6.91
CA GLY A 73 14.56 7.90 -7.97
C GLY A 73 13.22 7.28 -7.58
N LEU A 74 12.26 7.34 -8.51
CA LEU A 74 10.89 6.86 -8.33
C LEU A 74 10.82 5.41 -7.84
N LYS A 75 11.75 4.56 -8.30
CA LYS A 75 11.80 3.15 -7.87
C LYS A 75 11.91 3.06 -6.34
N ALA A 76 12.90 3.72 -5.78
CA ALA A 76 13.10 3.68 -4.34
C ALA A 76 11.98 4.41 -3.58
N ALA A 77 11.42 5.49 -4.17
CA ALA A 77 10.31 6.21 -3.56
C ALA A 77 9.08 5.31 -3.38
N LEU A 78 8.72 4.52 -4.39
CA LEU A 78 7.61 3.57 -4.33
C LEU A 78 7.90 2.38 -3.39
N GLU A 79 9.14 1.87 -3.35
CA GLU A 79 9.54 0.87 -2.35
C GLU A 79 9.36 1.42 -0.92
N THR A 80 9.67 2.70 -0.70
CA THR A 80 9.57 3.37 0.60
C THR A 80 8.13 3.43 1.09
N VAL A 81 7.17 3.68 0.19
CA VAL A 81 5.76 3.83 0.56
C VAL A 81 4.96 2.55 0.42
N GLY A 82 5.38 1.61 -0.42
CA GLY A 82 4.57 0.49 -0.87
C GLY A 82 4.03 -0.42 0.24
N HIS A 83 4.79 -0.63 1.32
CA HIS A 83 4.31 -1.41 2.48
C HIS A 83 3.35 -0.65 3.41
N ARG A 84 3.22 0.67 3.22
CA ARG A 84 2.43 1.59 4.05
C ARG A 84 1.14 2.01 3.37
N LEU A 85 1.04 1.80 2.06
CA LEU A 85 -0.15 2.07 1.27
C LEU A 85 -1.17 0.96 1.48
N SER A 86 -2.41 1.34 1.80
CA SER A 86 -3.52 0.40 2.01
C SER A 86 -4.45 0.27 0.80
N ALA A 87 -4.18 1.04 -0.26
CA ALA A 87 -5.05 1.16 -1.44
C ALA A 87 -4.71 0.16 -2.55
N ASP A 88 -5.73 -0.29 -3.30
CA ASP A 88 -5.58 -1.21 -4.44
C ASP A 88 -5.01 -0.55 -5.70
N ALA A 89 -5.22 0.76 -5.83
CA ALA A 89 -4.67 1.57 -6.91
C ALA A 89 -4.29 2.94 -6.35
N VAL A 90 -3.15 3.44 -6.81
CA VAL A 90 -2.62 4.76 -6.43
C VAL A 90 -2.26 5.53 -7.69
N VAL A 91 -2.33 6.85 -7.60
CA VAL A 91 -1.82 7.75 -8.64
C VAL A 91 -0.39 8.12 -8.28
N VAL A 92 0.53 8.03 -9.22
CA VAL A 92 1.95 8.27 -8.99
C VAL A 92 2.45 9.27 -10.02
N HIS A 93 3.28 10.22 -9.58
CA HIS A 93 4.02 11.11 -10.47
C HIS A 93 5.42 10.55 -10.79
N ASP A 94 5.93 10.79 -12.00
CA ASP A 94 7.23 10.26 -12.45
C ASP A 94 8.46 10.80 -11.69
N GLY A 95 8.30 11.94 -11.00
CA GLY A 95 9.33 12.63 -10.22
C GLY A 95 10.37 13.37 -11.07
N VAL A 96 10.16 13.46 -12.39
CA VAL A 96 11.09 14.07 -13.35
C VAL A 96 10.41 15.19 -14.14
N SER A 97 9.18 14.99 -14.60
CA SER A 97 8.44 16.02 -15.33
C SER A 97 7.95 17.12 -14.40
N SER A 98 7.57 18.25 -14.98
CA SER A 98 6.82 19.28 -14.24
C SER A 98 5.51 18.69 -13.70
N ILE A 99 5.21 18.97 -12.44
CA ILE A 99 3.95 18.55 -11.82
C ILE A 99 2.85 19.52 -12.22
N GLU A 100 1.92 19.05 -13.05
CA GLU A 100 0.77 19.82 -13.52
C GLU A 100 -0.55 19.26 -12.95
N VAL A 101 -1.22 20.05 -12.11
CA VAL A 101 -2.49 19.62 -11.47
C VAL A 101 -3.62 19.42 -12.49
N ALA A 102 -3.56 20.10 -13.65
CA ALA A 102 -4.48 19.88 -14.76
C ALA A 102 -4.36 18.45 -15.35
N GLN A 103 -3.15 17.90 -15.41
CA GLN A 103 -2.93 16.51 -15.83
C GLN A 103 -3.54 15.54 -14.82
N LEU A 104 -3.33 15.79 -13.52
CA LEU A 104 -3.96 15.00 -12.46
C LEU A 104 -5.49 15.04 -12.58
N LYS A 105 -6.10 16.24 -12.73
CA LYS A 105 -7.54 16.39 -12.93
C LYS A 105 -8.06 15.55 -14.09
N SER A 106 -7.38 15.62 -15.23
CA SER A 106 -7.74 14.85 -16.43
C SER A 106 -7.65 13.34 -16.18
N LEU A 107 -6.64 12.88 -15.45
CA LEU A 107 -6.47 11.49 -15.06
C LEU A 107 -7.60 11.01 -14.13
N LEU A 108 -8.00 11.83 -13.15
CA LEU A 108 -9.06 11.49 -12.18
C LEU A 108 -10.45 11.48 -12.78
N GLN A 109 -10.69 12.27 -13.83
CA GLN A 109 -11.92 12.26 -14.61
C GLN A 109 -12.00 11.07 -15.58
N SER A 110 -10.87 10.42 -15.86
CA SER A 110 -10.82 9.21 -16.70
C SER A 110 -11.08 7.94 -15.89
N THR A 111 -11.75 6.94 -16.48
CA THR A 111 -12.06 5.68 -15.80
C THR A 111 -10.78 4.88 -15.51
N PRO A 112 -10.58 4.31 -14.30
CA PRO A 112 -9.46 3.42 -13.98
C PRO A 112 -9.51 2.17 -14.87
N GLY A 113 -8.83 2.22 -16.00
CA GLY A 113 -8.93 1.19 -17.01
C GLY A 113 -8.68 1.66 -18.44
N GLN A 114 -8.99 2.91 -18.81
CA GLN A 114 -8.79 3.33 -20.20
C GLN A 114 -7.32 3.59 -20.56
N GLN A 115 -6.49 4.05 -19.61
CA GLN A 115 -5.05 4.19 -19.84
C GLN A 115 -4.26 2.89 -19.60
N GLY A 116 -4.79 1.96 -18.79
CA GLY A 116 -4.17 0.67 -18.51
C GLY A 116 -4.62 -0.49 -19.41
N ALA A 117 -5.84 -0.46 -19.96
CA ALA A 117 -6.39 -1.54 -20.80
C ALA A 117 -5.98 -1.43 -22.26
N ALA A 118 -5.87 -0.21 -22.80
CA ALA A 118 -5.42 0.03 -24.18
C ALA A 118 -4.02 -0.54 -24.45
N ARG A 119 -3.21 -0.77 -23.40
CA ARG A 119 -1.85 -1.34 -23.52
C ARG A 119 -1.75 -2.83 -23.13
N ARG A 120 -2.78 -3.44 -22.53
CA ARG A 120 -2.76 -4.88 -22.15
C ARG A 120 -2.79 -5.83 -23.34
N ALA A 121 -3.13 -5.36 -24.53
CA ALA A 121 -3.13 -6.20 -25.74
C ALA A 121 -1.72 -6.55 -26.24
N GLY A 122 -0.66 -5.87 -25.77
CA GLY A 122 0.69 -6.03 -26.32
C GLY A 122 1.63 -7.02 -25.61
N LEU A 123 1.35 -7.48 -24.39
CA LEU A 123 2.32 -8.21 -23.57
C LEU A 123 1.69 -9.38 -22.81
N ARG A 124 1.08 -10.31 -23.56
CA ARG A 124 0.79 -11.67 -23.10
C ARG A 124 1.99 -12.57 -23.35
N GLU A 125 3.11 -12.28 -22.70
CA GLU A 125 4.27 -13.19 -22.61
C GLU A 125 5.17 -12.57 -21.55
N SER A 126 5.14 -13.02 -20.30
CA SER A 126 5.79 -14.26 -19.91
C SER A 126 5.43 -14.46 -18.44
N ALA A 127 4.53 -15.41 -18.17
CA ALA A 127 4.16 -15.82 -16.83
C ALA A 127 4.58 -17.27 -16.66
N GLU A 128 5.82 -17.50 -16.23
CA GLU A 128 6.25 -18.79 -15.70
C GLU A 128 7.08 -18.61 -14.41
N TYR A 129 6.56 -19.27 -13.36
CA TYR A 129 7.17 -19.82 -12.15
C TYR A 129 8.39 -19.14 -11.47
N ASP A 130 8.26 -18.85 -10.17
CA ASP A 130 8.85 -19.73 -9.15
C ASP A 130 8.25 -19.48 -7.74
N SER A 131 7.98 -20.55 -7.01
CA SER A 131 7.22 -20.60 -5.75
C SER A 131 8.14 -20.88 -4.55
N ALA A 132 8.90 -19.87 -4.11
CA ALA A 132 9.72 -20.01 -2.89
C ALA A 132 10.07 -18.65 -2.20
N GLY A 133 9.24 -17.62 -2.33
CA GLY A 133 9.53 -16.27 -1.81
C GLY A 133 8.72 -15.91 -0.56
N SER A 134 9.40 -15.47 0.51
CA SER A 134 8.74 -14.88 1.70
C SER A 134 7.80 -13.73 1.31
N ARG A 135 6.64 -13.60 2.00
CA ARG A 135 5.58 -12.59 1.77
C ARG A 135 6.08 -11.15 1.55
N ARG A 136 7.20 -10.78 2.17
CA ARG A 136 7.89 -9.50 1.99
C ARG A 136 8.34 -9.28 0.54
N PHE A 137 8.89 -10.30 -0.10
CA PHE A 137 9.39 -10.24 -1.47
C PHE A 137 8.27 -10.24 -2.52
N ALA A 138 7.10 -10.82 -2.23
CA ALA A 138 5.96 -10.80 -3.16
C ALA A 138 5.44 -9.36 -3.37
N ALA A 139 5.21 -8.62 -2.28
CA ALA A 139 4.77 -7.22 -2.36
C ALA A 139 5.83 -6.33 -3.01
N VAL A 140 7.11 -6.52 -2.68
CA VAL A 140 8.22 -5.80 -3.31
C VAL A 140 8.34 -6.12 -4.79
N ARG A 141 8.17 -7.38 -5.22
CA ARG A 141 8.19 -7.75 -6.65
C ARG A 141 6.99 -7.20 -7.40
N THR A 142 5.81 -7.20 -6.79
CA THR A 142 4.63 -6.57 -7.37
C THR A 142 4.84 -5.09 -7.60
N LEU A 143 5.35 -4.39 -6.58
CA LEU A 143 5.75 -3.00 -6.70
C LEU A 143 6.74 -2.89 -7.85
N HIS A 144 7.81 -3.69 -7.86
CA HIS A 144 8.84 -3.68 -8.89
C HIS A 144 8.28 -3.82 -10.31
N THR A 145 7.40 -4.78 -10.57
CA THR A 145 6.78 -4.95 -11.90
C THR A 145 5.84 -3.80 -12.26
N ALA A 146 5.05 -3.31 -11.30
CA ALA A 146 4.22 -2.13 -11.51
C ALA A 146 5.07 -0.86 -11.76
N MET A 147 6.28 -0.81 -11.21
CA MET A 147 7.26 0.27 -11.37
C MET A 147 8.01 0.21 -12.70
N GLU A 148 8.41 -0.98 -13.17
CA GLU A 148 8.93 -1.17 -14.53
C GLU A 148 7.89 -0.77 -15.57
N GLN A 149 6.62 -1.14 -15.34
CA GLN A 149 5.50 -0.68 -16.17
C GLN A 149 5.32 0.84 -16.09
N ALA A 150 5.49 1.45 -14.92
CA ALA A 150 5.37 2.88 -14.71
C ALA A 150 6.50 3.71 -15.36
N HIS A 151 7.70 3.14 -15.48
CA HIS A 151 8.83 3.78 -16.17
C HIS A 151 8.77 3.64 -17.71
N SER A 152 7.81 2.89 -18.26
CA SER A 152 7.67 2.74 -19.72
C SER A 152 6.97 3.96 -20.35
N SER A 153 7.76 4.98 -20.70
CA SER A 153 7.40 6.08 -21.62
C SER A 153 6.13 6.87 -21.28
N VAL A 154 5.92 7.19 -19.99
CA VAL A 154 4.83 8.09 -19.55
C VAL A 154 5.42 9.20 -18.70
N SER A 155 5.24 10.46 -19.11
CA SER A 155 5.59 11.64 -18.34
C SER A 155 4.43 12.08 -17.44
N GLY A 156 4.72 12.40 -16.18
CA GLY A 156 3.76 12.95 -15.24
C GLY A 156 2.95 11.91 -14.47
N PHE A 157 1.64 12.13 -14.33
CA PHE A 157 0.76 11.30 -13.50
C PHE A 157 0.26 10.02 -14.18
N GLN A 158 0.23 8.92 -13.43
CA GLN A 158 -0.28 7.63 -13.89
C GLN A 158 -0.92 6.79 -12.78
N TRP A 159 -1.84 5.90 -13.17
CA TRP A 159 -2.41 4.90 -12.26
C TRP A 159 -1.49 3.69 -12.12
N VAL A 160 -1.15 3.35 -10.88
CA VAL A 160 -0.35 2.16 -10.53
C VAL A 160 -1.22 1.25 -9.67
N ARG A 161 -1.39 -0.01 -10.10
CA ARG A 161 -2.13 -1.01 -9.34
C ARG A 161 -1.18 -1.74 -8.41
N LEU A 162 -1.45 -1.66 -7.11
CA LEU A 162 -0.71 -2.41 -6.10
C LEU A 162 -1.37 -3.78 -5.97
N MET A 163 -0.72 -4.87 -6.40
CA MET A 163 -1.25 -6.20 -6.10
C MET A 163 -1.13 -6.44 -4.60
N LYS A 164 -2.27 -6.67 -3.94
CA LYS A 164 -2.28 -7.12 -2.54
C LYS A 164 -1.49 -8.43 -2.45
N PRO A 165 -0.60 -8.60 -1.44
CA PRO A 165 -0.12 -9.93 -1.12
C PRO A 165 -1.35 -10.80 -0.79
N VAL A 166 -1.48 -11.94 -1.47
CA VAL A 166 -2.52 -12.93 -1.16
C VAL A 166 -2.35 -13.30 0.31
N VAL A 167 -3.28 -12.85 1.16
CA VAL A 167 -3.36 -13.34 2.53
C VAL A 167 -3.89 -14.77 2.43
N PRO A 168 -3.10 -15.82 2.76
CA PRO A 168 -3.69 -17.15 2.85
C PRO A 168 -4.78 -17.06 3.90
N ARG A 169 -6.03 -17.37 3.51
CA ARG A 169 -7.15 -17.50 4.44
C ARG A 169 -6.64 -18.37 5.60
N ARG A 170 -6.62 -17.80 6.80
CA ARG A 170 -6.33 -18.56 8.02
C ARG A 170 -7.35 -19.71 7.99
N ARG A 171 -6.90 -20.94 7.71
CA ARG A 171 -7.75 -22.11 7.94
C ARG A 171 -8.13 -21.98 9.41
N SER A 172 -9.44 -21.87 9.69
CA SER A 172 -9.89 -22.00 11.06
C SER A 172 -9.31 -23.32 11.55
N ILE A 173 -8.43 -23.27 12.53
CA ILE A 173 -8.09 -24.45 13.30
C ILE A 173 -9.44 -24.88 13.87
N ALA A 174 -9.98 -25.99 13.35
CA ALA A 174 -11.12 -26.63 13.96
C ALA A 174 -10.72 -26.91 15.40
N THR A 175 -11.52 -26.40 16.33
CA THR A 175 -11.42 -26.74 17.75
C THR A 175 -11.38 -28.27 17.84
N PRO A 176 -10.37 -28.89 18.47
CA PRO A 176 -10.40 -30.33 18.63
C PRO A 176 -11.66 -30.71 19.43
N PRO A 177 -12.38 -31.78 19.04
CA PRO A 177 -13.54 -32.22 19.80
C PRO A 177 -13.10 -32.59 21.22
N LEU A 178 -13.82 -32.07 22.21
CA LEU A 178 -13.65 -32.43 23.61
C LEU A 178 -13.83 -33.95 23.74
N LEU A 179 -12.76 -34.65 24.11
CA LEU A 179 -12.81 -36.06 24.49
C LEU A 179 -13.66 -36.18 25.77
N ALA A 180 -14.85 -36.72 25.60
CA ALA A 180 -15.67 -37.21 26.69
C ALA A 180 -15.10 -38.53 27.24
N SER A 181 -15.29 -38.73 28.55
CA SER A 181 -15.05 -39.95 29.35
C SER A 181 -13.63 -40.03 29.95
N VAL A 182 -13.44 -40.27 31.25
CA VAL A 182 -13.97 -41.42 32.00
C VAL A 182 -14.37 -41.02 33.44
N LEU A 183 -15.58 -41.43 33.82
CA LEU A 183 -16.10 -41.44 35.18
C LEU A 183 -15.42 -42.59 35.96
N ILE A 184 -14.65 -42.28 37.00
CA ILE A 184 -14.13 -43.28 37.94
C ILE A 184 -15.13 -43.38 39.10
N PRO A 185 -15.78 -44.53 39.35
CA PRO A 185 -16.66 -44.69 40.51
C PRO A 185 -15.84 -44.84 41.82
N PRO A 186 -16.39 -44.45 42.98
CA PRO A 186 -15.70 -44.57 44.26
C PRO A 186 -15.65 -46.03 44.72
N SER A 187 -14.51 -46.46 45.22
CA SER A 187 -14.32 -47.75 45.90
C SER A 187 -15.00 -47.76 47.27
N MET A 188 -16.03 -48.60 47.45
CA MET A 188 -16.61 -48.94 48.75
C MET A 188 -15.66 -49.85 49.57
N PRO A 189 -15.69 -49.79 50.92
CA PRO A 189 -14.90 -50.66 51.78
C PRO A 189 -15.58 -52.03 51.98
N PRO A 190 -14.83 -53.11 52.26
CA PRO A 190 -15.44 -54.36 52.72
C PRO A 190 -15.82 -54.24 54.19
N SER A 191 -17.09 -54.49 54.49
CA SER A 191 -17.64 -54.59 55.84
C SER A 191 -18.02 -56.05 56.14
N ALA A 192 -17.70 -56.46 57.36
CA ALA A 192 -18.15 -57.63 58.12
C ALA A 192 -17.58 -59.03 57.78
N MET A 193 -16.76 -59.55 58.72
CA MET A 193 -16.89 -60.92 59.23
C MET A 193 -16.54 -60.92 60.73
N ALA A 194 -17.57 -60.91 61.57
CA ALA A 194 -17.58 -61.67 62.83
C ALA A 194 -18.07 -63.10 62.50
N PRO A 195 -17.73 -64.15 63.27
CA PRO A 195 -18.49 -64.39 64.51
C PRO A 195 -17.69 -64.99 65.69
N GLU A 196 -18.28 -64.82 66.88
CA GLU A 196 -18.32 -65.64 68.10
C GLU A 196 -17.18 -66.66 68.38
N LEU A 197 -16.48 -66.46 69.50
CA LEU A 197 -16.82 -67.01 70.84
C LEU A 197 -16.10 -66.21 71.95
#